data_AF-A0A8X6IVA0-F1
#
_entry.id   AF-A0A8X6IVA0-F1
#
_cell.length_a   1.000
_cell.length_b   1.000
_cell.length_c   1.000
_cell.angle_alpha   90.00
_cell.angle_beta   90.00
_cell.angle_gamma   90.00
#
_symmetry.space_group_name_H-M   'P 1'
#
loop_
_entity.id
_entity.type
_entity.pdbx_description
1 polymer ?
#
loop_
_entity_poly.entity_id
_entity_poly.type
_entity_poly.pdbx_seq_one_letter_code
_entity_poly.pdbx_strand_id
1 'polypeptide(L)'
;MENIRKRVDIRLCSNGEKAEKLISKPNFKDRTIFCENLAAFHMGKTSLTLNKPIAVGMSILDISKTLMYEFHYQKMKACYGENVKLLYTDTDSFIYNIKCDDIYSDIKKI
;
A
#
# COMPACT_ATOMS: atom_id res chain seq x y z
N MET A 1 -2.02 -0.12 0.72
CA MET A 1 -3.34 -0.65 1.12
C MET A 1 -3.37 -0.82 2.63
N GLU A 2 -4.46 -0.41 3.29
CA GLU A 2 -4.52 -0.41 4.75
C GLU A 2 -4.55 -1.84 5.34
N ASN A 3 -3.71 -2.11 6.34
CA ASN A 3 -3.67 -3.39 7.04
C ASN A 3 -4.25 -3.28 8.46
N ILE A 4 -5.48 -3.78 8.63
CA ILE A 4 -6.21 -3.70 9.91
C ILE A 4 -5.48 -4.45 11.04
N ARG A 5 -4.67 -5.48 10.72
CA ARG A 5 -3.90 -6.24 11.72
C ARG A 5 -2.83 -5.39 12.42
N LYS A 6 -2.37 -4.31 11.80
CA LYS A 6 -1.38 -3.39 12.36
C LYS A 6 -1.99 -2.33 13.28
N ARG A 7 -3.33 -2.22 13.35
CA ARG A 7 -3.99 -1.25 14.22
C ARG A 7 -3.84 -1.68 15.69
N VAL A 8 -3.47 -0.74 16.55
CA VAL A 8 -3.38 -0.91 18.01
C VAL A 8 -4.54 -0.15 18.65
N ASP A 9 -5.21 -0.76 19.63
CA ASP A 9 -6.22 -0.08 20.45
C ASP A 9 -5.49 0.61 21.61
N ILE A 10 -5.42 1.94 21.59
CA ILE A 10 -4.74 2.72 22.62
C ILE A 10 -5.78 3.26 23.59
N ARG A 11 -5.58 2.97 24.88
CA ARG A 11 -6.43 3.47 25.96
C ARG A 11 -5.63 4.35 26.89
N LEU A 12 -6.04 5.61 27.01
CA LEU A 12 -5.47 6.54 27.96
C LEU A 12 -6.10 6.33 29.34
N CYS A 13 -5.27 6.29 30.37
CA CYS A 13 -5.71 6.06 31.73
C CYS A 13 -4.97 6.99 32.71
N SER A 14 -5.71 7.53 33.66
CA SER A 14 -5.21 8.42 34.71
C SER A 14 -5.52 7.93 36.14
N ASN A 15 -6.03 6.70 36.27
CA ASN A 15 -6.43 6.11 37.56
C ASN A 15 -5.82 4.70 37.68
N GLY A 16 -5.17 4.43 38.82
CA GLY A 16 -4.53 3.15 39.14
C GLY A 16 -5.46 1.93 39.01
N GLU A 17 -6.70 2.01 39.52
CA GLU A 17 -7.65 0.88 39.45
C GLU A 17 -8.01 0.51 38.01
N LYS A 18 -8.15 1.53 37.14
CA LYS A 18 -8.42 1.32 35.71
C LYS A 18 -7.19 0.78 34.99
N ALA A 19 -5.99 1.18 35.39
CA ALA A 19 -4.74 0.65 34.86
C ALA A 19 -4.60 -0.84 35.17
N GLU A 20 -4.83 -1.27 36.42
CA GLU A 20 -4.80 -2.68 36.81
C GLU A 20 -5.80 -3.53 36.01
N LYS A 21 -7.03 -3.02 35.81
CA LYS A 21 -8.05 -3.66 34.97
C LYS A 21 -7.67 -3.76 33.50
N LEU A 22 -6.76 -2.91 33.00
CA LEU A 22 -6.28 -2.98 31.62
C LEU A 22 -5.12 -3.96 31.49
N ILE A 23 -4.20 -3.97 32.45
CA ILE A 23 -3.05 -4.89 32.51
C ILE A 23 -3.51 -6.35 32.66
N SER A 24 -4.57 -6.59 33.44
CA SER A 24 -5.10 -7.95 33.66
C SER A 24 -5.77 -8.57 32.44
N LYS A 25 -6.04 -7.80 31.37
CA LYS A 25 -6.66 -8.34 30.17
C LYS A 25 -5.64 -9.09 29.32
N PRO A 26 -6.02 -10.25 28.73
CA PRO A 26 -5.10 -11.06 27.93
C PRO A 26 -4.66 -10.39 26.63
N ASN A 27 -5.33 -9.31 26.22
CA ASN A 27 -4.97 -8.52 25.05
C ASN A 27 -4.11 -7.30 25.37
N PHE A 28 -3.66 -7.12 26.61
CA PHE A 28 -2.66 -6.12 26.93
C PHE A 28 -1.32 -6.48 26.25
N LYS A 29 -0.68 -5.49 25.62
CA LYS A 29 0.63 -5.67 24.98
C LYS A 29 1.72 -4.88 25.67
N ASP A 30 1.49 -3.59 25.88
CA ASP A 30 2.50 -2.68 26.39
C ASP A 30 1.87 -1.41 26.98
N ARG A 31 2.65 -0.59 27.69
CA ARG A 31 2.23 0.73 28.19
C ARG A 31 3.29 1.80 27.95
N THR A 32 2.83 3.02 27.68
CA THR A 32 3.67 4.22 27.64
C THR A 32 3.23 5.17 28.74
N ILE A 33 4.12 5.50 29.68
CA ILE A 33 3.82 6.43 30.77
C ILE A 33 4.22 7.83 30.30
N PHE A 34 3.29 8.78 30.32
CA PHE A 34 3.56 10.17 29.95
C PHE A 34 3.89 11.02 31.17
N CYS A 35 3.13 10.86 32.26
CA CYS A 35 3.36 11.51 33.54
C CYS A 35 2.74 10.66 34.67
N GLU A 36 2.92 11.08 35.94
CA GLU A 36 2.43 10.34 37.12
C GLU A 36 0.94 9.96 37.03
N ASN A 37 0.12 10.85 36.44
CA ASN A 37 -1.32 10.68 36.35
C ASN A 37 -1.80 10.35 34.93
N LEU A 38 -0.92 9.98 33.98
CA LEU A 38 -1.34 9.65 32.62
C LEU A 38 -0.44 8.60 31.96
N ALA A 39 -1.04 7.49 31.56
CA ALA A 39 -0.39 6.46 30.76
C ALA A 39 -1.29 5.98 29.61
N ALA A 40 -0.69 5.66 28.47
CA ALA A 40 -1.30 4.93 27.37
C ALA A 40 -1.09 3.43 27.55
N PHE A 41 -2.16 2.65 27.39
CA PHE A 41 -2.14 1.20 27.37
C PHE A 41 -2.38 0.73 25.94
N HIS A 42 -1.42 -0.02 25.40
CA HIS A 42 -1.46 -0.60 24.07
C HIS A 42 -2.16 -1.96 24.16
N MET A 43 -3.37 -2.03 23.62
CA MET A 43 -4.18 -3.23 23.60
C MET A 43 -4.20 -3.83 22.19
N GLY A 44 -4.09 -5.15 22.10
CA GLY A 44 -4.37 -5.92 20.89
C GLY A 44 -5.88 -6.05 20.65
N LYS A 45 -6.30 -6.11 19.39
CA LYS A 45 -7.67 -6.50 19.05
C LYS A 45 -7.80 -8.02 19.17
N THR A 46 -8.80 -8.49 19.93
CA THR A 46 -9.09 -9.91 20.13
C THR A 46 -9.86 -10.52 18.96
N SER A 47 -10.68 -9.72 18.28
CA SER A 47 -11.36 -10.09 17.04
C SER A 47 -11.07 -9.07 15.95
N LEU A 48 -10.89 -9.57 14.73
CA LEU A 48 -10.60 -8.76 13.55
C LEU A 48 -11.54 -9.14 12.41
N THR A 49 -12.37 -8.21 11.99
CA THR A 49 -13.17 -8.35 10.77
C THR A 49 -12.34 -7.89 9.58
N LEU A 50 -12.02 -8.81 8.67
CA LEU A 50 -11.31 -8.51 7.43
C LEU A 50 -12.30 -8.03 6.36
N ASN A 51 -12.71 -6.77 6.44
CA ASN A 51 -13.66 -6.15 5.52
C ASN A 51 -13.00 -5.39 4.36
N LYS A 52 -11.70 -5.63 4.11
CA LYS A 52 -10.94 -4.99 3.03
C LYS A 52 -10.50 -6.05 2.03
N PRO A 53 -10.66 -5.82 0.72
CA PRO A 53 -10.35 -6.80 -0.32
C PRO A 53 -8.83 -6.85 -0.58
N ILE A 54 -8.02 -7.19 0.43
CA ILE A 54 -6.56 -7.05 0.33
C ILE A 54 -5.96 -8.01 -0.68
N ALA A 55 -6.35 -9.29 -0.61
CA ALA A 55 -5.88 -10.31 -1.53
C ALA A 55 -6.34 -10.01 -2.97
N VAL A 56 -7.62 -9.69 -3.14
CA VAL A 56 -8.20 -9.37 -4.45
C VAL A 56 -7.54 -8.13 -5.06
N GLY A 57 -7.36 -7.07 -4.27
CA GLY A 57 -6.70 -5.85 -4.75
C GLY A 57 -5.23 -6.07 -5.11
N MET A 58 -4.53 -6.99 -4.43
CA MET A 58 -3.17 -7.40 -4.83
C MET A 58 -3.20 -8.12 -6.18
N SER A 59 -4.11 -9.08 -6.37
CA SER A 59 -4.23 -9.80 -7.63
C SER A 59 -4.56 -8.88 -8.81
N ILE A 60 -5.48 -7.93 -8.61
CA ILE A 60 -5.83 -6.95 -9.65
C ILE A 60 -4.60 -6.08 -9.98
N LEU A 61 -3.86 -5.61 -8.96
CA LEU A 61 -2.66 -4.80 -9.18
C LEU A 61 -1.59 -5.55 -9.98
N ASP A 62 -1.37 -6.83 -9.69
CA ASP A 62 -0.40 -7.65 -10.43
C ASP A 62 -0.83 -7.87 -11.89
N ILE A 63 -2.12 -8.09 -12.13
CA ILE A 63 -2.67 -8.17 -13.49
C ILE A 63 -2.47 -6.83 -14.23
N SER A 64 -2.81 -5.70 -13.60
CA SER A 64 -2.61 -4.37 -14.19
C SER A 64 -1.15 -4.11 -14.55
N LYS A 65 -0.20 -4.44 -13.66
CA LYS A 65 1.24 -4.32 -13.95
C LYS A 65 1.68 -5.22 -15.11
N THR A 66 1.15 -6.43 -15.19
CA THR A 66 1.46 -7.37 -16.28
C THR A 66 1.06 -6.77 -17.63
N LEU A 67 -0.15 -6.20 -17.73
CA LEU A 67 -0.61 -5.50 -18.94
C LEU A 67 0.29 -4.31 -19.31
N MET A 68 0.69 -3.52 -18.31
CA MET A 68 1.61 -2.40 -18.51
C MET A 68 2.98 -2.87 -19.04
N TYR A 69 3.54 -3.94 -18.45
CA TYR A 69 4.81 -4.51 -18.90
C TYR A 69 4.72 -5.11 -20.30
N GLU A 70 3.63 -5.79 -20.61
CA GLU A 70 3.37 -6.33 -21.94
C GLU A 70 3.37 -5.21 -22.98
N PHE A 71 2.66 -4.11 -22.72
CA PHE A 71 2.68 -2.95 -23.60
C PHE A 71 4.08 -2.34 -23.74
N HIS A 72 4.82 -2.18 -22.65
CA HIS A 72 6.17 -1.60 -22.73
C HIS A 72 7.14 -2.48 -23.53
N TYR A 73 7.25 -3.77 -23.18
CA TYR A 73 8.27 -4.64 -23.76
C TYR A 73 7.87 -5.22 -25.12
N GLN A 74 6.61 -5.61 -25.28
CA GLN A 74 6.16 -6.30 -26.50
C GLN A 74 5.65 -5.35 -27.58
N LYS A 75 5.21 -4.13 -27.22
CA LYS A 75 4.78 -3.11 -28.19
C LYS A 75 5.83 -2.01 -28.33
N MET A 76 6.05 -1.20 -27.29
CA MET A 76 6.90 0.00 -27.42
C MET A 76 8.37 -0.34 -27.69
N LYS A 77 8.99 -1.24 -26.92
CA LYS A 77 10.39 -1.66 -27.16
C LYS A 77 10.54 -2.47 -28.44
N ALA A 78 9.54 -3.23 -28.86
CA ALA A 78 9.57 -3.94 -30.13
C ALA A 78 9.52 -2.99 -31.34
N CYS A 79 8.69 -1.93 -31.27
CA CYS A 79 8.54 -0.95 -32.34
C CYS A 79 9.75 -0.02 -32.49
N TYR A 80 10.30 0.47 -31.37
CA TYR A 80 11.32 1.53 -31.40
C TYR A 80 12.72 1.08 -30.96
N GLY A 81 12.88 -0.11 -30.36
CA GLY A 81 14.18 -0.63 -29.93
C GLY A 81 14.90 0.32 -28.96
N GLU A 82 16.06 0.82 -29.37
CA GLU A 82 16.87 1.79 -28.61
C GLU A 82 16.41 3.24 -28.78
N ASN A 83 15.48 3.50 -29.70
CA ASN A 83 14.93 4.85 -29.93
C ASN A 83 13.81 5.22 -28.94
N VAL A 84 13.42 4.32 -28.04
CA VAL A 84 12.47 4.61 -26.95
C VAL A 84 13.13 4.51 -25.59
N LYS A 85 12.93 5.53 -24.77
CA LYS A 85 13.34 5.56 -23.37
C LYS A 85 12.14 5.83 -22.49
N LEU A 86 11.85 4.89 -21.59
CA LEU A 86 10.85 5.07 -20.55
C LEU A 86 11.40 6.04 -19.50
N LEU A 87 10.71 7.17 -19.30
CA LEU A 87 11.12 8.20 -18.34
C LEU A 87 10.37 8.07 -17.01
N TYR A 88 9.08 7.72 -17.07
CA TYR A 88 8.23 7.63 -15.89
C TYR A 88 7.04 6.68 -16.11
N THR A 89 6.53 6.12 -15.01
CA THR A 89 5.35 5.25 -14.97
C THR A 89 4.41 5.73 -13.87
N ASP A 90 3.12 5.88 -14.17
CA ASP A 90 2.04 5.98 -13.17
C ASP A 90 1.05 4.83 -13.38
N THR A 91 0.11 4.66 -12.46
CA THR A 91 -0.93 3.62 -12.34
C THR A 91 -1.44 3.05 -13.67
N ASP A 92 -1.69 3.91 -14.65
CA ASP A 92 -2.21 3.56 -15.98
C ASP A 92 -1.51 4.31 -17.12
N SER A 93 -0.40 4.99 -16.85
CA SER A 93 0.24 5.85 -17.84
C SER A 93 1.76 5.71 -17.88
N PHE A 94 2.30 6.00 -19.06
CA PHE A 94 3.72 5.99 -19.33
C PHE A 94 4.15 7.33 -19.91
N ILE A 95 5.33 7.80 -19.49
CA ILE A 95 5.99 8.95 -20.11
C ILE A 95 7.23 8.42 -20.84
N TYR A 96 7.25 8.58 -22.15
CA TYR A 96 8.34 8.15 -23.02
C TYR A 96 9.06 9.34 -23.65
N ASN A 97 10.37 9.18 -23.83
CA ASN A 97 11.12 9.93 -24.83
C ASN A 97 11.33 9.01 -26.04
N ILE A 98 10.83 9.42 -27.21
CA ILE A 98 10.85 8.61 -28.43
C ILE A 98 11.53 9.42 -29.54
N LYS A 99 12.49 8.80 -30.22
CA LYS A 99 13.10 9.33 -31.44
C LYS A 99 12.42 8.71 -32.65
N CYS A 100 11.59 9.49 -33.34
CA CYS A 100 10.87 9.07 -34.56
C CYS A 100 10.55 10.30 -35.42
N ASP A 101 10.23 10.09 -36.70
CA ASP A 101 9.85 11.17 -37.61
C ASP A 101 8.42 11.66 -37.36
N ASP A 102 7.46 10.74 -37.21
CA ASP A 102 6.07 11.06 -36.88
C ASP A 102 5.44 10.00 -35.97
N ILE A 103 5.30 10.37 -34.70
CA ILE A 103 4.73 9.51 -33.66
C ILE A 103 3.27 9.12 -33.94
N TYR A 104 2.47 9.99 -34.55
CA TYR A 104 1.05 9.71 -34.80
C TYR A 104 0.87 8.67 -35.90
N SER A 105 1.74 8.70 -36.91
CA SER A 105 1.74 7.68 -37.98
C SER A 105 2.15 6.31 -37.46
N ASP A 106 3.07 6.25 -36.50
CA ASP A 106 3.52 4.98 -35.93
C ASP A 106 2.53 4.41 -34.91
N ILE A 107 1.87 5.24 -34.10
CA ILE A 107 0.80 4.81 -33.19
C ILE A 107 -0.37 4.15 -33.94
N LYS A 108 -0.69 4.58 -35.16
CA LYS A 108 -1.74 3.94 -35.98
C LYS A 108 -1.42 2.49 -36.38
N LYS A 109 -0.17 2.06 -36.27
CA LYS A 109 0.30 0.72 -36.64
C LYS A 109 0.45 -0.22 -35.42
N ILE A 110 0.34 0.31 -34.20
CA ILE A 110 0.54 -0.41 -32.92
C ILE A 110 -0.78 -1.03 -32.45
#